data_AF-A0A7V9BGI7-F1
#
_entry.id   AF-A0A7V9BGI7-F1
#
_cell.length_a   1.000
_cell.length_b   1.000
_cell.length_c   1.000
_cell.angle_alpha   90.00
_cell.angle_beta   90.00
_cell.angle_gamma   90.00
#
_symmetry.space_group_name_H-M   'P 1'
#
loop_
_entity.id
_entity.type
_entity.pdbx_description
1 polymer ?
#
loop_
_entity_poly.entity_id
_entity_poly.type
_entity_poly.pdbx_seq_one_letter_code
_entity_poly.pdbx_strand_id
1 'polypeptide(L)'
;MSHGRLKIQAARFGLLAALLSAGSCAGTVDVKQALQVTDVGTGWFDAGIQDGKNKLVPNFSFRLRNTSDQDLSAISLNVVFKFADNGDVHDEVFKQRVRFDNKQTELITIRSTVGFKGDPPQTRLDMLQNSFFRDVDAVILVRQPAAQWVELHRVRLERKLLTQ
;
A
#
# COMPACT_ATOMS: atom_id res chain seq x y z
N MET A 1 -83.13 -7.83 -36.60
CA MET A 1 -82.29 -7.74 -37.82
C MET A 1 -81.10 -6.87 -37.46
N SER A 2 -80.07 -7.48 -36.87
CA SER A 2 -78.72 -7.70 -37.45
C SER A 2 -78.06 -6.40 -37.93
N HIS A 3 -76.92 -6.04 -37.32
CA HIS A 3 -75.71 -5.34 -37.81
C HIS A 3 -75.05 -4.66 -36.58
N GLY A 4 -73.76 -4.79 -36.25
CA GLY A 4 -72.62 -5.34 -36.98
C GLY A 4 -71.46 -5.69 -36.02
N ARG A 5 -70.54 -6.51 -36.54
CA ARG A 5 -69.41 -7.12 -35.82
C ARG A 5 -68.28 -6.10 -35.60
N LEU A 6 -67.75 -6.05 -34.37
CA LEU A 6 -66.54 -5.33 -34.01
C LEU A 6 -65.31 -6.09 -34.58
N LYS A 7 -64.49 -5.43 -35.41
CA LYS A 7 -63.24 -5.99 -35.94
C LYS A 7 -62.11 -5.74 -34.95
N ILE A 8 -61.55 -6.80 -34.37
CA ILE A 8 -60.33 -6.78 -33.56
C ILE A 8 -59.14 -6.64 -34.52
N GLN A 9 -58.43 -5.52 -34.48
CA GLN A 9 -57.13 -5.37 -35.13
C GLN A 9 -56.03 -5.83 -34.17
N ALA A 10 -55.35 -6.90 -34.53
CA ALA A 10 -54.15 -7.38 -33.85
C ALA A 10 -52.93 -6.57 -34.33
N ALA A 11 -52.44 -5.64 -33.50
CA ALA A 11 -51.16 -4.99 -33.72
C ALA A 11 -50.04 -5.89 -33.21
N ARG A 12 -49.24 -6.45 -34.12
CA ARG A 12 -48.00 -7.17 -33.81
C ARG A 12 -46.92 -6.15 -33.48
N PHE A 13 -46.65 -5.91 -32.19
CA PHE A 13 -45.46 -5.20 -31.75
C PHE A 13 -44.28 -6.18 -31.72
N GLY A 14 -43.35 -6.00 -32.66
CA GLY A 14 -42.07 -6.72 -32.69
C GLY A 14 -41.20 -6.31 -31.51
N LEU A 15 -40.74 -7.30 -30.74
CA LEU A 15 -39.86 -7.12 -29.59
C LEU A 15 -38.42 -6.95 -30.08
N LEU A 16 -37.88 -5.73 -29.98
CA LEU A 16 -36.47 -5.45 -30.19
C LEU A 16 -35.71 -5.86 -28.92
N ALA A 17 -35.06 -7.02 -28.93
CA ALA A 17 -34.20 -7.46 -27.83
C ALA A 17 -32.90 -6.64 -27.84
N ALA A 18 -32.80 -5.66 -26.96
CA ALA A 18 -31.57 -4.93 -26.70
C ALA A 18 -30.55 -5.87 -26.03
N LEU A 19 -29.42 -6.10 -26.72
CA LEU A 19 -28.22 -6.70 -26.15
C LEU A 19 -27.68 -5.75 -25.07
N LEU A 20 -28.06 -6.01 -23.82
CA LEU A 20 -27.42 -5.42 -22.65
C LEU A 20 -26.01 -5.98 -22.56
N SER A 21 -25.04 -5.18 -22.98
CA SER A 21 -23.63 -5.39 -22.68
C SER A 21 -23.49 -5.54 -21.17
N ALA A 22 -23.13 -6.74 -20.71
CA ALA A 22 -22.71 -6.98 -19.34
C ALA A 22 -21.40 -6.21 -19.12
N GLY A 23 -21.52 -4.95 -18.68
CA GLY A 23 -20.44 -4.27 -17.98
C GLY A 23 -20.20 -5.07 -16.71
N SER A 24 -19.21 -5.98 -16.76
CA SER A 24 -18.66 -6.54 -15.54
C SER A 24 -18.14 -5.35 -14.74
N CYS A 25 -18.89 -4.94 -13.71
CA CYS A 25 -18.30 -4.27 -12.58
C CYS A 25 -17.16 -5.18 -12.13
N ALA A 26 -15.93 -4.84 -12.51
CA ALA A 26 -14.75 -5.50 -11.97
C ALA A 26 -14.92 -5.46 -10.46
N GLY A 27 -15.17 -6.62 -9.86
CA GLY A 27 -15.52 -6.72 -8.45
C GLY A 27 -14.45 -6.01 -7.62
N THR A 28 -14.87 -5.30 -6.59
CA THR A 28 -13.94 -4.73 -5.62
C THR A 28 -13.12 -5.86 -5.01
N VAL A 29 -11.84 -5.95 -5.35
CA VAL A 29 -10.94 -6.94 -4.77
C VAL A 29 -10.74 -6.58 -3.30
N ASP A 30 -10.91 -7.55 -2.41
CA ASP A 30 -10.40 -7.39 -1.04
C ASP A 30 -8.87 -7.39 -1.12
N VAL A 31 -8.29 -6.19 -1.18
CA VAL A 31 -6.85 -5.99 -1.32
C VAL A 31 -6.05 -6.58 -0.16
N LYS A 32 -6.66 -6.70 1.03
CA LYS A 32 -5.99 -7.29 2.20
C LYS A 32 -5.85 -8.80 2.05
N GLN A 33 -6.85 -9.45 1.44
CA GLN A 33 -6.80 -10.88 1.13
C GLN A 33 -5.96 -11.17 -0.13
N ALA A 34 -5.99 -10.27 -1.11
CA ALA A 34 -5.31 -10.48 -2.39
C ALA A 34 -3.80 -10.22 -2.34
N LEU A 35 -3.30 -9.42 -1.39
CA LEU A 35 -1.89 -9.03 -1.31
C LEU A 35 -1.16 -9.75 -0.18
N GLN A 36 0.03 -10.24 -0.51
CA GLN A 36 0.98 -10.75 0.46
C GLN A 36 2.23 -9.86 0.48
N VAL A 37 2.71 -9.52 1.67
CA VAL A 37 4.00 -8.84 1.86
C VAL A 37 5.09 -9.90 1.95
N THR A 38 6.13 -9.74 1.14
CA THR A 38 7.24 -10.68 1.00
C THR A 38 8.58 -9.93 0.98
N ASP A 39 9.70 -10.65 1.12
CA ASP A 39 11.06 -10.09 1.10
C ASP A 39 11.23 -8.89 2.05
N VAL A 40 10.70 -9.04 3.27
CA VAL A 40 10.74 -8.01 4.32
C VAL A 40 12.17 -7.81 4.79
N GLY A 41 12.67 -6.59 4.66
CA GLY A 41 13.92 -6.13 5.25
C GLY A 41 13.71 -4.84 6.01
N THR A 42 14.12 -4.78 7.27
CA THR A 42 13.99 -3.59 8.13
C THR A 42 15.35 -3.16 8.67
N GLY A 43 15.44 -1.91 9.11
CA GLY A 43 16.62 -1.42 9.78
C GLY A 43 16.73 0.10 9.74
N TRP A 44 17.94 0.59 9.98
CA TRP A 44 18.26 2.00 10.04
C TRP A 44 19.34 2.32 9.02
N PHE A 45 19.00 3.18 8.07
CA PHE A 45 19.90 3.61 7.01
C PHE A 45 20.76 4.78 7.47
N ASP A 46 22.04 4.73 7.11
CA ASP A 46 22.98 5.83 7.31
C ASP A 46 22.69 6.99 6.36
N ALA A 47 22.09 8.06 6.89
CA ALA A 47 21.77 9.27 6.14
C ALA A 47 22.93 10.28 6.12
N GLY A 48 24.14 9.87 6.52
CA GLY A 48 25.33 10.70 6.52
C GLY A 48 25.39 11.66 7.71
N ILE A 49 25.96 12.84 7.47
CA ILE A 49 26.10 13.90 8.47
C ILE A 49 25.12 15.02 8.14
N GLN A 50 24.33 15.43 9.13
CA GLN A 50 23.43 16.57 9.05
C GLN A 50 23.67 17.48 10.25
N ASP A 51 23.97 18.77 9.98
CA ASP A 51 24.26 19.77 11.02
C ASP A 51 25.41 19.36 11.96
N GLY A 52 26.45 18.74 11.40
CA GLY A 52 27.60 18.23 12.17
C GLY A 52 27.34 16.94 12.95
N LYS A 53 26.11 16.39 12.91
CA LYS A 53 25.71 15.16 13.63
C LYS A 53 25.55 13.98 12.67
N ASN A 54 25.94 12.78 13.11
CA ASN A 54 25.62 11.55 12.39
C ASN A 54 24.10 11.35 12.39
N LYS A 55 23.51 10.90 11.27
CA LYS A 55 22.07 10.68 11.15
C LYS A 55 21.74 9.27 10.70
N LEU A 56 20.85 8.63 11.44
CA LEU A 56 20.23 7.36 11.08
C LEU A 56 18.73 7.57 10.83
N VAL A 57 18.21 7.00 9.76
CA VAL A 57 16.77 7.07 9.44
C VAL A 57 16.15 5.68 9.33
N PRO A 58 14.89 5.51 9.77
CA PRO A 58 14.11 4.30 9.51
C PRO A 58 14.13 3.91 8.02
N ASN A 59 14.38 2.63 7.74
CA ASN A 59 14.31 2.05 6.41
C ASN A 59 13.53 0.75 6.43
N PHE A 60 12.62 0.62 5.46
CA PHE A 60 11.81 -0.57 5.28
C PHE A 60 11.75 -0.94 3.80
N SER A 61 12.13 -2.17 3.50
CA SER A 61 12.09 -2.78 2.18
C SER A 61 11.17 -4.00 2.16
N PHE A 62 10.41 -4.15 1.08
CA PHE A 62 9.50 -5.28 0.90
C PHE A 62 9.07 -5.41 -0.57
N ARG A 63 8.46 -6.54 -0.90
CA ARG A 63 7.69 -6.75 -2.13
C ARG A 63 6.23 -6.99 -1.80
N LEU A 64 5.37 -6.64 -2.75
CA LEU A 64 3.97 -7.05 -2.73
C LEU A 64 3.75 -8.11 -3.79
N ARG A 65 3.09 -9.20 -3.40
CA ARG A 65 2.68 -10.28 -4.28
C ARG A 65 1.15 -10.32 -4.34
N ASN A 66 0.60 -10.25 -5.55
CA ASN A 66 -0.81 -10.52 -5.81
C ASN A 66 -1.03 -12.04 -5.85
N THR A 67 -1.81 -12.54 -4.92
CA THR A 67 -2.14 -13.97 -4.77
C THR A 67 -3.52 -14.31 -5.34
N SER A 68 -4.27 -13.32 -5.79
CA SER A 68 -5.59 -13.52 -6.40
C SER A 68 -5.50 -13.86 -7.89
N ASP A 69 -6.61 -14.31 -8.46
CA ASP A 69 -6.76 -14.54 -9.89
C ASP A 69 -7.07 -13.26 -10.69
N GLN A 70 -7.30 -12.14 -10.00
CA GLN A 70 -7.59 -10.86 -10.65
C GLN A 70 -6.32 -10.02 -10.80
N ASP A 71 -6.17 -9.35 -11.94
CA ASP A 71 -5.05 -8.44 -12.14
C ASP A 71 -5.23 -7.14 -11.36
N LEU A 72 -4.29 -6.86 -10.46
CA LEU A 72 -4.20 -5.60 -9.74
C LEU A 72 -3.36 -4.61 -10.56
N SER A 73 -4.02 -3.83 -11.41
CA SER A 73 -3.36 -2.91 -12.35
C SER A 73 -2.54 -1.80 -11.67
N ALA A 74 -2.95 -1.32 -10.50
CA ALA A 74 -2.21 -0.38 -9.67
C ALA A 74 -2.82 -0.26 -8.27
N ILE A 75 -1.98 -0.23 -7.24
CA ILE A 75 -2.38 0.18 -5.89
C ILE A 75 -1.62 1.43 -5.46
N SER A 76 -2.24 2.24 -4.62
CA SER A 76 -1.55 3.28 -3.86
C SER A 76 -1.04 2.70 -2.54
N LEU A 77 0.13 3.16 -2.12
CA LEU A 77 0.83 2.72 -0.92
C LEU A 77 1.09 3.95 -0.03
N ASN A 78 0.80 3.84 1.26
CA ASN A 78 1.30 4.77 2.27
C ASN A 78 2.02 3.94 3.34
N VAL A 79 3.30 4.23 3.59
CA VAL A 79 4.04 3.61 4.69
C VAL A 79 4.17 4.64 5.80
N VAL A 80 3.58 4.32 6.93
CA VAL A 80 3.62 5.17 8.13
C VAL A 80 4.61 4.57 9.11
N PHE A 81 5.63 5.34 9.45
CA PHE A 81 6.55 5.03 10.54
C PHE A 81 5.94 5.60 11.83
N LYS A 82 5.80 4.76 12.85
CA LYS A 82 5.23 5.13 14.15
C LYS A 82 6.23 4.81 15.25
N PHE A 83 6.30 5.65 16.28
CA PHE A 83 7.05 5.26 17.47
C PHE A 83 6.39 4.05 18.13
N ALA A 84 7.21 3.07 18.51
CA ALA A 84 6.77 1.78 19.03
C ALA A 84 6.15 1.85 20.44
N ASP A 85 6.52 2.87 21.22
CA ASP A 85 6.13 3.05 22.62
C ASP A 85 4.74 3.69 22.77
N ASN A 86 4.39 4.63 21.90
CA ASN A 86 3.16 5.41 22.01
C ASN A 86 2.30 5.42 20.72
N GLY A 87 2.81 4.93 19.60
CA GLY A 87 2.10 4.85 18.33
C GLY A 87 1.98 6.19 17.58
N ASP A 88 2.60 7.26 18.07
CA ASP A 88 2.64 8.55 17.39
C ASP A 88 3.35 8.44 16.04
N VAL A 89 2.92 9.22 15.06
CA VAL A 89 3.53 9.24 13.73
C VAL A 89 4.92 9.87 13.83
N HIS A 90 5.93 9.10 13.44
CA HIS A 90 7.31 9.57 13.26
C HIS A 90 7.49 10.17 11.86
N ASP A 91 6.99 9.49 10.83
CA ASP A 91 7.02 9.96 9.44
C ASP A 91 6.02 9.18 8.58
N GLU A 92 5.71 9.68 7.38
CA GLU A 92 4.93 8.95 6.40
C GLU A 92 5.45 9.15 4.97
N VAL A 93 5.39 8.09 4.17
CA VAL A 93 5.84 8.11 2.77
C VAL A 93 4.77 7.50 1.88
N PHE A 94 4.20 8.35 1.02
CA PHE A 94 3.19 7.96 0.05
C PHE A 94 3.79 7.67 -1.33
N LYS A 95 3.45 6.51 -1.90
CA LYS A 95 3.63 6.20 -3.31
C LYS A 95 2.28 6.09 -3.99
N GLN A 96 2.01 7.03 -4.90
CA GLN A 96 0.73 7.09 -5.61
C GLN A 96 0.39 5.81 -6.36
N ARG A 97 1.40 5.17 -6.95
CA ARG A 97 1.21 3.95 -7.75
C ARG A 97 2.40 3.02 -7.58
N VAL A 98 2.11 1.78 -7.22
CA VAL A 98 3.03 0.65 -7.28
C VAL A 98 2.58 -0.28 -8.40
N ARG A 99 3.50 -0.67 -9.27
CA ARG A 99 3.23 -1.56 -10.41
C ARG A 99 3.58 -2.99 -10.07
N PHE A 100 2.76 -3.91 -10.55
CA PHE A 100 3.05 -5.34 -10.54
C PHE A 100 3.57 -5.75 -11.92
N ASP A 101 4.61 -6.56 -11.91
CA ASP A 101 5.08 -7.33 -13.06
C ASP A 101 4.91 -8.81 -12.71
N ASN A 102 4.18 -9.57 -13.51
CA ASN A 102 3.86 -10.98 -13.26
C ASN A 102 3.39 -11.25 -11.82
N LYS A 103 2.37 -10.48 -11.36
CA LYS A 103 1.80 -10.54 -10.00
C LYS A 103 2.74 -10.16 -8.85
N GLN A 104 3.94 -9.63 -9.10
CA GLN A 104 4.84 -9.20 -8.04
C GLN A 104 5.43 -7.81 -8.31
N THR A 105 5.73 -7.04 -7.27
CA THR A 105 6.44 -5.78 -7.43
C THR A 105 7.96 -5.99 -7.50
N GLU A 106 8.66 -5.00 -8.05
CA GLU A 106 10.07 -4.81 -7.69
C GLU A 106 10.23 -4.60 -6.18
N LEU A 107 11.47 -4.68 -5.67
CA LEU A 107 11.73 -4.43 -4.26
C LEU A 107 11.47 -2.96 -3.97
N ILE A 108 10.46 -2.69 -3.15
CA ILE A 108 10.08 -1.35 -2.74
C ILE A 108 10.93 -1.01 -1.53
N THR A 109 11.75 0.03 -1.62
CA THR A 109 12.44 0.61 -0.47
C THR A 109 11.77 1.92 -0.09
N ILE A 110 11.43 2.04 1.19
CA ILE A 110 10.90 3.23 1.84
C ILE A 110 11.91 3.68 2.90
N ARG A 111 12.32 4.94 2.81
CA ARG A 111 13.17 5.59 3.81
C ARG A 111 12.41 6.76 4.41
N SER A 112 12.47 6.87 5.72
CA SER A 112 12.00 8.07 6.40
C SER A 112 12.94 9.24 6.13
N THR A 113 12.38 10.45 6.08
CA THR A 113 13.09 11.72 5.95
C THR A 113 13.62 12.24 7.30
N VAL A 114 13.03 11.77 8.40
CA VAL A 114 13.40 12.10 9.77
C VAL A 114 13.99 10.90 10.49
N GLY A 115 14.77 11.14 11.55
CA GLY A 115 15.47 10.07 12.23
C GLY A 115 16.27 10.54 13.42
N PHE A 116 17.09 9.64 13.94
CA PHE A 116 17.91 9.89 15.12
C PHE A 116 19.24 10.54 14.72
N LYS A 117 19.64 11.58 15.47
CA LYS A 117 20.92 12.26 15.31
C LYS A 117 21.83 11.99 16.51
N GLY A 118 23.10 11.71 16.26
CA GLY A 118 24.12 11.47 17.27
C GLY A 118 25.27 12.48 17.14
N ASP A 119 25.69 13.05 18.28
CA ASP A 119 26.81 13.98 18.33
C ASP A 119 28.15 13.24 18.21
N PRO A 120 29.11 13.72 17.39
CA PRO A 120 30.47 13.19 17.43
C PRO A 120 31.06 13.26 18.85
N PRO A 121 31.85 12.27 19.29
CA PRO A 121 32.42 11.17 18.49
C PRO A 121 31.54 9.91 18.40
N GLN A 122 30.25 9.96 18.76
CA GLN A 122 29.37 8.78 18.77
C GLN A 122 29.31 8.09 17.39
N THR A 123 29.59 6.80 17.35
CA THR A 123 29.52 6.02 16.12
C THR A 123 28.07 5.65 15.77
N ARG A 124 27.82 5.28 14.51
CA ARG A 124 26.49 4.84 14.05
C ARG A 124 25.99 3.60 14.78
N LEU A 125 26.89 2.68 15.10
CA LEU A 125 26.53 1.47 15.84
C LEU A 125 26.16 1.82 17.29
N ASP A 126 26.90 2.73 17.92
CA ASP A 126 26.59 3.20 19.28
C ASP A 126 25.27 3.95 19.35
N MET A 127 24.92 4.71 18.30
CA MET A 127 23.62 5.39 18.21
C MET A 127 22.46 4.42 18.38
N LEU A 128 22.52 3.23 17.77
CA LEU A 128 21.47 2.21 17.87
C LEU A 128 21.30 1.66 19.30
N GLN A 129 22.33 1.77 20.15
CA GLN A 129 22.30 1.35 21.55
C GLN A 129 21.98 2.51 22.52
N ASN A 130 21.79 3.74 22.01
CA ASN A 130 21.50 4.90 22.82
C ASN A 130 20.14 4.75 23.55
N SER A 131 20.06 5.14 24.81
CA SER A 131 18.81 5.09 25.60
C SER A 131 17.72 6.03 25.08
N PHE A 132 18.10 7.11 24.39
CA PHE A 132 17.17 8.01 23.70
C PHE A 132 16.79 7.52 22.29
N PHE A 133 17.40 6.44 21.83
CA PHE A 133 17.03 5.82 20.56
C PHE A 133 15.65 5.18 20.71
N ARG A 134 14.66 5.69 19.98
CA ARG A 134 13.29 5.20 20.02
C ARG A 134 13.04 4.19 18.91
N ASP A 135 12.44 3.07 19.27
CA ASP A 135 12.02 2.05 18.31
C ASP A 135 10.87 2.55 17.44
N VAL A 136 10.82 2.06 16.20
CA VAL A 136 9.84 2.45 15.20
C VAL A 136 9.17 1.21 14.61
N ASP A 137 7.85 1.24 14.48
CA ASP A 137 7.08 0.31 13.66
C ASP A 137 6.86 0.92 12.26
N ALA A 138 6.98 0.11 11.21
CA ALA A 138 6.48 0.49 9.89
C ALA A 138 5.13 -0.19 9.62
N VAL A 139 4.17 0.60 9.15
CA VAL A 139 2.82 0.16 8.82
C VAL A 139 2.55 0.39 7.34
N ILE A 140 2.26 -0.68 6.61
CA ILE A 140 1.86 -0.64 5.21
C ILE A 140 0.36 -0.41 5.14
N LEU A 141 -0.04 0.73 4.60
CA LEU A 141 -1.40 1.00 4.18
C LEU A 141 -1.49 0.92 2.65
N VAL A 142 -2.53 0.26 2.14
CA VAL A 142 -2.79 0.16 0.69
C VAL A 142 -4.22 0.54 0.37
N ARG A 143 -4.44 0.98 -0.86
CA ARG A 143 -5.79 1.10 -1.44
C ARG A 143 -5.78 0.94 -2.96
N GLN A 144 -6.90 0.47 -3.49
CA GLN A 144 -7.25 0.64 -4.90
C GLN A 144 -7.82 2.05 -5.16
N PRO A 145 -7.87 2.50 -6.42
CA PRO A 145 -8.60 3.72 -6.78
C PRO A 145 -10.04 3.68 -6.26
N ALA A 146 -10.51 4.79 -5.68
CA ALA A 146 -11.84 4.93 -5.07
C ALA A 146 -12.16 4.00 -3.87
N ALA A 147 -11.19 3.23 -3.37
CA ALA A 147 -11.32 2.42 -2.16
C ALA A 147 -10.76 3.15 -0.92
N GLN A 148 -11.15 2.65 0.26
CA GLN A 148 -10.59 3.07 1.55
C GLN A 148 -9.18 2.52 1.75
N TRP A 149 -8.39 3.19 2.59
CA TRP A 149 -7.10 2.68 3.05
C TRP A 149 -7.28 1.50 3.99
N VAL A 150 -6.49 0.46 3.80
CA VAL A 150 -6.46 -0.70 4.70
C VAL A 150 -5.04 -0.99 5.17
N GLU A 151 -4.88 -1.37 6.44
CA GLU A 151 -3.61 -1.88 6.97
C GLU A 151 -3.36 -3.29 6.43
N LEU A 152 -2.29 -3.42 5.65
CA LEU A 152 -1.85 -4.68 5.05
C LEU A 152 -0.84 -5.41 5.93
N HIS A 153 0.09 -4.67 6.55
CA HIS A 153 1.18 -5.27 7.32
C HIS A 153 1.77 -4.26 8.30
N ARG A 154 2.28 -4.78 9.42
CA ARG A 154 2.99 -4.02 10.43
C ARG A 154 4.21 -4.81 10.87
N VAL A 155 5.35 -4.14 10.98
CA VAL A 155 6.60 -4.75 11.41
C VAL A 155 7.42 -3.78 12.27
N ARG A 156 8.04 -4.30 13.33
CA ARG A 156 9.04 -3.57 14.12
C ARG A 156 10.33 -3.45 13.32
N LEU A 157 10.90 -2.26 13.24
CA LEU A 157 12.24 -2.09 12.68
C LEU A 157 13.29 -2.65 13.63
N GLU A 158 14.15 -3.51 13.10
CA GLU A 158 15.33 -3.98 13.83
C GLU A 158 16.30 -2.82 14.08
N ARG A 159 16.97 -2.81 15.23
CA ARG A 159 18.12 -1.93 15.49
C ARG A 159 19.36 -2.44 14.77
N LYS A 160 19.27 -2.47 13.45
CA LYS A 160 20.30 -2.95 12.53
C LYS A 160 20.73 -1.81 11.62
N LEU A 161 22.04 -1.55 11.58
CA LEU A 161 22.60 -0.60 10.62
C LEU A 161 22.53 -1.22 9.22
N LEU A 162 21.96 -0.48 8.28
CA LEU A 162 21.94 -0.83 6.87
C LEU A 162 23.01 -0.04 6.15
N THR A 163 23.94 -0.76 5.53
CA THR A 163 24.99 -0.20 4.70
C THR A 163 24.63 -0.46 3.23
N GLN A 164 24.43 0.62 2.47
CA GLN A 164 23.99 0.66 1.06
C GLN A 164 22.47 0.43 0.84
#